data_AF-A0A6L8G7Z0-F1
#
_entry.id   AF-A0A6L8G7Z0-F1
#
_cell.length_a   1.000
_cell.length_b   1.000
_cell.length_c   1.000
_cell.angle_alpha   90.00
_cell.angle_beta   90.00
_cell.angle_gamma   90.00
#
_symmetry.space_group_name_H-M   'P 1'
#
loop_
_entity.id
_entity.type
_entity.pdbx_description
1 polymer ?
#
loop_
_entity_poly.entity_id
_entity_poly.type
_entity_poly.pdbx_seq_one_letter_code
_entity_poly.pdbx_strand_id
1 'polypeptide(L)'
;IAYLARRADGAWLVQTRPEKGLLGGMLGWPGTEWTAEPPEEAPPIQGEWWNPGAEVRHAFTHFQLRLSLRVAELQNDARADCGHFVAGLRREDLPSVMRKAMDIVVDSMPEELA
;
A
#
# COMPACT_ATOMS: atom_id res chain seq x y z
N ILE A 1 7.98 2.16 -3.62
CA ILE A 1 6.65 2.82 -3.56
C ILE A 1 5.62 1.77 -3.16
N ALA A 2 4.65 2.13 -2.31
CA ALA A 2 3.49 1.29 -1.98
C ALA A 2 2.21 1.90 -2.57
N TYR A 3 1.38 1.06 -3.15
CA TYR A 3 0.11 1.41 -3.78
C TYR A 3 -1.04 0.96 -2.89
N LEU A 4 -1.74 1.93 -2.29
CA LEU A 4 -2.90 1.69 -1.45
C LEU A 4 -4.15 2.03 -2.26
N ALA A 5 -4.85 1.00 -2.71
CA ALA A 5 -6.11 1.17 -3.40
C ALA A 5 -7.28 0.70 -2.52
N ARG A 6 -8.29 1.55 -2.39
CA ARG A 6 -9.54 1.22 -1.70
C ARG A 6 -10.68 1.20 -2.71
N ARG A 7 -11.44 0.11 -2.73
CA ARG A 7 -12.67 0.02 -3.53
C ARG A 7 -13.84 0.69 -2.84
N ALA A 8 -14.86 1.05 -3.62
CA ALA A 8 -16.10 1.64 -3.14
C ALA A 8 -16.85 0.75 -2.12
N ASP A 9 -16.69 -0.58 -2.18
CA ASP A 9 -17.19 -1.52 -1.18
C ASP A 9 -16.34 -1.61 0.11
N GLY A 10 -15.32 -0.76 0.23
CA GLY A 10 -14.42 -0.69 1.37
C GLY A 10 -13.30 -1.72 1.36
N ALA A 11 -13.19 -2.57 0.31
CA ALA A 11 -12.13 -3.55 0.22
C ALA A 11 -10.78 -2.90 -0.15
N TRP A 12 -9.71 -3.38 0.49
CA TRP A 12 -8.35 -2.91 0.26
C TRP A 12 -7.60 -3.84 -0.68
N LEU A 13 -6.85 -3.29 -1.63
CA LEU A 13 -5.95 -4.07 -2.47
C LEU A 13 -4.69 -4.45 -1.68
N VAL A 14 -4.46 -5.74 -1.50
CA VAL A 14 -3.31 -6.28 -0.79
C VAL A 14 -2.62 -7.37 -1.59
N GLN A 15 -1.37 -7.63 -1.25
CA GLN A 15 -0.56 -8.69 -1.84
C GLN A 15 0.31 -9.35 -0.76
N THR A 16 0.47 -10.66 -0.85
CA THR A 16 1.51 -11.37 -0.10
C THR A 16 2.85 -11.14 -0.78
N ARG A 17 3.81 -10.55 -0.06
CA ARG A 17 5.15 -10.29 -0.61
C ARG A 17 5.86 -11.61 -0.93
N PRO A 18 6.73 -11.65 -1.96
CA PRO A 18 7.55 -12.84 -2.25
C PRO A 18 8.25 -13.36 -1.01
N GLU A 19 8.41 -14.68 -0.87
CA GLU A 19 9.02 -15.28 0.33
C GLU A 19 10.47 -14.82 0.58
N LYS A 20 11.16 -14.42 -0.48
CA LYS A 20 12.54 -13.93 -0.40
C LYS A 20 12.57 -12.41 -0.26
N GLY A 21 13.50 -11.96 0.57
CA GLY A 21 13.75 -10.54 0.80
C GLY A 21 13.01 -10.01 2.03
N LEU A 22 12.85 -8.69 2.05
CA LEU A 22 12.39 -7.99 3.25
C LEU A 22 10.86 -8.09 3.41
N LEU A 23 10.45 -8.51 4.61
CA LEU A 23 9.06 -8.87 4.96
C LEU A 23 8.49 -9.96 4.05
N GLY A 24 9.34 -10.91 3.63
CA GLY A 24 8.91 -11.97 2.73
C GLY A 24 7.82 -12.85 3.33
N GLY A 25 6.82 -13.20 2.51
CA GLY A 25 5.65 -13.97 2.94
C GLY A 25 4.64 -13.20 3.79
N MET A 26 4.89 -11.93 4.11
CA MET A 26 3.94 -11.10 4.87
C MET A 26 2.96 -10.40 3.93
N LEU A 27 1.74 -10.18 4.44
CA LEU A 27 0.75 -9.36 3.78
C LEU A 27 1.22 -7.90 3.73
N GLY A 28 0.98 -7.23 2.62
CA GLY A 28 1.26 -5.82 2.48
C GLY A 28 0.58 -5.20 1.26
N TRP A 29 0.94 -3.96 1.01
CA TRP A 29 0.48 -3.22 -0.15
C TRP A 29 1.26 -3.67 -1.40
N PRO A 30 0.59 -3.81 -2.56
CA PRO A 30 1.31 -3.91 -3.82
C PRO A 30 2.32 -2.78 -3.94
N GLY A 31 3.48 -3.06 -4.53
CA GLY A 31 4.56 -2.10 -4.52
C GLY A 31 5.72 -2.52 -5.39
N THR A 32 6.60 -1.57 -5.63
CA THR A 32 7.85 -1.81 -6.34
C THR A 32 8.83 -2.56 -5.45
N GLU A 33 9.92 -3.03 -6.05
CA GLU A 33 11.09 -3.47 -5.29
C GLU A 33 11.61 -2.34 -4.39
N TRP A 34 12.31 -2.73 -3.32
CA TRP A 34 12.87 -1.81 -2.34
C TRP A 34 14.34 -1.62 -2.67
N THR A 35 14.60 -0.53 -3.39
CA THR A 35 15.91 -0.18 -3.93
C THR A 35 16.47 1.06 -3.23
N ALA A 36 17.79 1.27 -3.34
CA ALA A 36 18.42 2.50 -2.83
C ALA A 36 18.06 3.73 -3.69
N GLU A 37 17.87 3.50 -4.98
CA GLU A 37 17.41 4.51 -5.93
C GLU A 37 15.88 4.54 -5.99
N PRO A 38 15.25 5.70 -6.26
CA PRO A 38 13.82 5.79 -6.46
C PRO A 38 13.37 4.85 -7.60
N PRO A 39 12.49 3.87 -7.33
CA PRO A 39 12.01 2.97 -8.37
C PRO A 39 11.03 3.69 -9.30
N GLU A 40 10.93 3.21 -10.53
CA GLU A 40 9.89 3.66 -11.47
C GLU A 40 8.50 3.33 -10.93
N GLU A 41 7.52 4.19 -11.24
CA GLU A 41 6.14 3.93 -10.86
C GLU A 41 5.57 2.79 -11.70
N ALA A 42 4.90 1.86 -11.02
CA ALA A 42 4.31 0.65 -11.56
C ALA A 42 3.00 0.38 -10.80
N PRO A 43 1.98 1.23 -10.99
CA PRO A 43 0.70 1.05 -10.32
C PRO A 43 0.06 -0.29 -10.73
N PRO A 44 -0.51 -1.04 -9.77
CA PRO A 44 -1.07 -2.38 -10.03
C PRO A 44 -2.42 -2.34 -10.77
N ILE A 45 -2.96 -1.15 -11.03
CA ILE A 45 -4.20 -0.94 -11.77
C ILE A 45 -4.16 0.45 -12.42
N GLN A 46 -4.71 0.54 -13.62
CA GLN A 46 -4.94 1.82 -14.30
C GLN A 46 -6.00 2.63 -13.53
N GLY A 47 -5.66 3.86 -13.15
CA GLY A 47 -6.56 4.74 -12.40
C GLY A 47 -5.86 6.05 -12.02
N GLU A 48 -6.60 6.91 -11.33
CA GLU A 48 -6.07 8.17 -10.79
C GLU A 48 -5.41 7.91 -9.45
N TRP A 49 -4.08 7.98 -9.45
CA TRP A 49 -3.26 7.83 -8.25
C TRP A 49 -2.78 9.19 -7.77
N TRP A 50 -2.95 9.48 -6.48
CA TRP A 50 -2.40 10.69 -5.88
C TRP A 50 -1.34 10.36 -4.83
N ASN A 51 -0.49 11.37 -4.57
CA ASN A 51 0.46 11.34 -3.47
C ASN A 51 -0.20 11.98 -2.24
N PRO A 52 -0.32 11.28 -1.10
CA PRO A 52 -0.93 11.83 0.11
C PRO A 52 -0.05 12.89 0.82
N GLY A 53 1.11 13.25 0.24
CA GLY A 53 2.01 14.27 0.79
C GLY A 53 2.90 13.75 1.93
N ALA A 54 2.81 12.46 2.26
CA ALA A 54 3.57 11.82 3.32
C ALA A 54 4.15 10.47 2.88
N GLU A 55 5.20 10.05 3.57
CA GLU A 55 5.87 8.76 3.39
C GLU A 55 6.01 8.03 4.72
N VAL A 56 6.08 6.69 4.67
CA VAL A 56 6.39 5.91 5.87
C VAL A 56 7.89 5.89 6.09
N ARG A 57 8.31 6.27 7.30
CA ARG A 57 9.68 6.10 7.79
C ARG A 57 9.75 4.97 8.80
N HIS A 58 10.60 3.99 8.53
CA HIS A 58 10.79 2.84 9.40
C HIS A 58 12.25 2.46 9.55
N ALA A 59 12.72 2.38 10.79
CA ALA A 59 14.07 1.92 11.09
C ALA A 59 14.07 0.39 11.22
N PHE A 60 14.84 -0.27 10.37
CA PHE A 60 15.31 -1.63 10.60
C PHE A 60 16.67 -1.58 11.29
N THR A 61 17.13 -2.70 11.84
CA THR A 61 18.42 -2.77 12.55
C THR A 61 19.60 -2.30 11.69
N HIS A 62 19.56 -2.54 10.38
CA HIS A 62 20.68 -2.29 9.48
C HIS A 62 20.51 -1.06 8.57
N PHE A 63 19.29 -0.57 8.37
CA PHE A 63 19.01 0.55 7.48
C PHE A 63 17.66 1.19 7.81
N GLN A 64 17.38 2.34 7.21
CA GLN A 64 16.09 3.01 7.32
C GLN A 64 15.36 2.92 5.99
N LEU A 65 14.11 2.47 6.03
CA LEU A 65 13.21 2.49 4.89
C LEU A 65 12.46 3.82 4.85
N ARG A 66 12.46 4.45 3.67
CA ARG A 66 11.52 5.50 3.28
C ARG A 66 10.60 4.92 2.22
N LEU A 67 9.31 4.82 2.53
CA LEU A 67 8.31 4.21 1.67
C LEU A 67 7.32 5.29 1.23
N SER A 68 7.49 5.76 0.00
CA SER A 68 6.53 6.66 -0.64
C SER A 68 5.22 5.93 -0.95
N LEU A 69 4.12 6.67 -0.85
CA LEU A 69 2.77 6.15 -1.01
C LEU A 69 2.12 6.70 -2.28
N ARG A 70 1.29 5.87 -2.90
CA ARG A 70 0.34 6.23 -3.94
C ARG A 70 -1.01 5.71 -3.51
N VAL A 71 -2.03 6.55 -3.60
CA VAL A 71 -3.39 6.21 -3.17
C VAL A 71 -4.33 6.30 -4.35
N ALA A 72 -5.29 5.37 -4.45
CA ALA A 72 -6.36 5.42 -5.43
C ALA A 72 -7.68 4.95 -4.81
N GLU A 73 -8.78 5.57 -5.24
CA GLU A 73 -10.13 5.09 -5.01
C GLU A 73 -10.65 4.41 -6.26
N LEU A 74 -11.20 3.21 -6.10
CA LEU A 74 -11.57 2.33 -7.21
C LEU A 74 -13.05 1.97 -7.18
N GLN A 75 -13.60 1.72 -8.36
CA GLN A 75 -14.93 1.14 -8.51
C GLN A 75 -14.92 -0.36 -8.19
N ASN A 76 -16.08 -0.94 -7.93
CA ASN A 76 -16.20 -2.35 -7.50
C ASN A 76 -15.84 -3.38 -8.60
N ASP A 77 -15.80 -2.96 -9.85
CA ASP A 77 -15.40 -3.77 -11.01
C ASP A 77 -13.90 -3.68 -11.34
N ALA A 78 -13.15 -2.88 -10.57
CA ALA A 78 -11.71 -2.72 -10.71
C ALA A 78 -10.97 -4.07 -10.66
N ARG A 79 -10.08 -4.27 -11.65
CA ARG A 79 -9.21 -5.46 -11.76
C ARG A 79 -7.76 -5.02 -11.67
N ALA A 80 -7.06 -5.51 -10.64
CA ALA A 80 -5.64 -5.27 -10.48
C ALA A 80 -4.83 -6.35 -11.21
N ASP A 81 -3.68 -5.96 -11.75
CA ASP A 81 -2.69 -6.83 -12.39
C ASP A 81 -2.02 -7.77 -11.37
N CYS A 82 -1.98 -7.36 -10.09
CA CYS A 82 -1.47 -8.16 -9.00
C CYS A 82 -2.20 -7.90 -7.67
N GLY A 83 -2.07 -8.86 -6.76
CA GLY A 83 -2.76 -8.81 -5.46
C GLY A 83 -4.22 -9.25 -5.54
N HIS A 84 -4.95 -9.01 -4.46
CA HIS A 84 -6.37 -9.30 -4.34
C HIS A 84 -7.03 -8.30 -3.37
N PHE A 85 -8.33 -8.09 -3.54
CA PHE A 85 -9.09 -7.20 -2.67
C PHE A 85 -9.58 -7.94 -1.43
N VAL A 86 -9.38 -7.35 -0.26
CA VAL A 86 -9.79 -7.88 1.04
C VAL A 86 -10.74 -6.90 1.73
N ALA A 87 -12.00 -7.32 1.91
CA ALA A 87 -12.96 -6.60 2.73
C ALA A 87 -12.67 -6.84 4.22
N GLY A 88 -12.88 -5.81 5.05
CA GLY A 88 -12.68 -5.91 6.50
C GLY A 88 -11.23 -6.10 6.95
N LEU A 89 -10.25 -5.77 6.10
CA LEU A 89 -8.83 -5.78 6.46
C LEU A 89 -8.60 -4.90 7.70
N ARG A 90 -8.08 -5.50 8.77
CA ARG A 90 -7.79 -4.78 10.01
C ARG A 90 -6.34 -4.36 10.02
N ARG A 91 -6.06 -3.22 10.66
CA ARG A 91 -4.68 -2.73 10.83
C ARG A 91 -3.76 -3.80 11.42
N GLU A 92 -4.26 -4.62 12.35
CA GLU A 92 -3.48 -5.66 13.03
C GLU A 92 -3.06 -6.83 12.13
N ASP A 93 -3.72 -7.00 10.98
CA ASP A 93 -3.37 -8.03 10.00
C ASP A 93 -2.11 -7.64 9.21
N LEU A 94 -1.64 -6.40 9.35
CA LEU A 94 -0.50 -5.84 8.63
C LEU A 94 0.77 -5.73 9.52
N PRO A 95 1.97 -5.94 8.96
CA PRO A 95 3.22 -5.66 9.65
C PRO A 95 3.37 -4.16 9.93
N SER A 96 4.23 -3.79 10.89
CA SER A 96 4.35 -2.41 11.42
C SER A 96 4.60 -1.34 10.36
N VAL A 97 5.40 -1.62 9.32
CA VAL A 97 5.62 -0.71 8.18
C VAL A 97 4.33 -0.46 7.41
N MET A 98 3.58 -1.53 7.13
CA MET A 98 2.36 -1.47 6.31
C MET A 98 1.19 -0.85 7.08
N ARG A 99 1.13 -1.05 8.41
CA ARG A 99 0.21 -0.33 9.31
C ARG A 99 0.36 1.17 9.20
N LYS A 100 1.59 1.68 9.32
CA LYS A 100 1.87 3.12 9.19
C LYS A 100 1.42 3.68 7.85
N ALA A 101 1.52 2.89 6.77
CA ALA A 101 1.04 3.32 5.46
C ALA A 101 -0.48 3.42 5.45
N MET A 102 -1.19 2.46 6.05
CA MET A 102 -2.65 2.51 6.22
C MET A 102 -3.07 3.76 6.99
N ASP A 103 -2.42 4.03 8.12
CA ASP A 103 -2.75 5.14 9.00
C ASP A 103 -2.63 6.49 8.27
N ILE A 104 -1.54 6.70 7.52
CA ILE A 104 -1.34 7.92 6.69
C ILE A 104 -2.44 8.05 5.64
N VAL A 105 -2.79 6.96 4.97
CA VAL A 105 -3.75 7.02 3.86
C VAL A 105 -5.15 7.31 4.37
N VAL A 106 -5.57 6.64 5.45
CA VAL A 106 -6.87 6.88 6.09
C VAL A 106 -6.99 8.33 6.55
N ASP A 107 -5.93 8.93 7.10
CA ASP A 107 -5.90 10.35 7.51
C ASP A 107 -5.92 11.31 6.31
N SER A 108 -5.37 10.89 5.16
CA SER A 108 -5.35 11.71 3.93
C SER A 108 -6.63 11.63 3.09
N MET A 109 -7.50 10.68 3.37
CA MET A 109 -8.77 10.50 2.65
C MET A 109 -9.80 11.52 3.15
N PRO A 110 -10.55 12.18 2.27
CA PRO A 110 -11.59 13.13 2.68
C PRO A 110 -12.69 12.44 3.50
N GLU A 111 -13.20 13.13 4.53
CA GLU A 111 -14.16 12.63 5.53
C GLU A 111 -15.52 12.15 4.98
N GLU A 112 -15.84 12.36 3.70
CA GLU A 112 -17.14 12.00 3.10
C GLU A 112 -17.42 10.47 3.03
N LEU A 113 -16.47 9.63 3.45
CA LEU A 113 -16.58 8.16 3.37
C LEU A 113 -16.05 7.42 4.63
N ALA A 114 -16.02 8.09 5.79
CA ALA A 114 -15.71 7.48 7.09
C ALA A 114 -16.92 6.77 7.73
#